data_AF-A0A354Z464-F1
#
_entry.id   AF-A0A354Z464-F1
#
_cell.length_a   1.000
_cell.length_b   1.000
_cell.length_c   1.000
_cell.angle_alpha   90.00
_cell.angle_beta   90.00
_cell.angle_gamma   90.00
#
_symmetry.space_group_name_H-M   'P 1'
#
loop_
_entity.id
_entity.type
_entity.pdbx_description
1 polymer ?
#
loop_
_entity_poly.entity_id
_entity_poly.type
_entity_poly.pdbx_seq_one_letter_code
_entity_poly.pdbx_strand_id
1 'polypeptide(L)'
;MGSVGTRTTRSGHTSYVHPSGTGTTRVTRAAVQVAPAAQSIQWSYRTSEGARGHWEAPNPAPVGGAPWDAGHMMPRAAGGAGHIPERVLPQSPAVNRGTGGHYGEHRAHERSMTSEIRRAESTQVTTTQWYVPRPRYGP
;
A
#
# COMPACT_ATOMS: atom_id res chain seq x y z
N MET A 1 -20.01 -4.86 32.71
CA MET A 1 -19.04 -5.49 31.79
C MET A 1 -19.04 -4.71 30.49
N GLY A 2 -18.02 -3.87 30.27
CA GLY A 2 -17.93 -3.02 29.08
C GLY A 2 -17.44 -3.81 27.87
N SER A 3 -18.22 -3.82 26.80
CA SER A 3 -17.80 -4.32 25.50
C SER A 3 -16.68 -3.41 24.97
N VAL A 4 -15.45 -3.92 24.96
CA VAL A 4 -14.31 -3.27 24.30
C VAL A 4 -14.52 -3.43 22.80
N GLY A 5 -15.18 -2.45 22.19
CA GLY A 5 -15.31 -2.40 20.73
C GLY A 5 -13.93 -2.37 20.10
N THR A 6 -13.56 -3.45 19.40
CA THR A 6 -12.37 -3.51 18.55
C THR A 6 -12.52 -2.44 17.47
N ARG A 7 -11.91 -1.28 17.69
CA ARG A 7 -11.88 -0.18 16.73
C ARG A 7 -11.04 -0.62 15.52
N THR A 8 -11.71 -1.21 14.53
CA THR A 8 -11.15 -1.47 13.21
C THR A 8 -10.81 -0.13 12.57
N THR A 9 -9.55 0.28 12.66
CA THR A 9 -9.11 1.53 12.02
C THR A 9 -8.76 1.21 10.58
N ARG A 10 -9.68 1.54 9.67
CA ARG A 10 -9.46 1.49 8.22
C ARG A 10 -9.03 2.88 7.77
N SER A 11 -7.80 3.02 7.29
CA SER A 11 -7.38 4.23 6.57
C SER A 11 -7.43 3.93 5.07
N GLY A 12 -8.23 4.72 4.33
CA GLY A 12 -8.38 4.62 2.89
C GLY A 12 -7.84 5.89 2.23
N HIS A 13 -6.98 5.73 1.23
CA HIS A 13 -6.39 6.85 0.52
C HIS A 13 -6.76 6.81 -0.97
N THR A 14 -7.29 7.91 -1.51
CA THR A 14 -7.62 8.07 -2.94
C THR A 14 -6.78 9.17 -3.57
N SER A 15 -6.18 8.89 -4.73
CA SER A 15 -5.37 9.84 -5.50
C SER A 15 -5.77 9.87 -6.98
N TYR A 16 -5.66 11.06 -7.60
CA TYR A 16 -5.75 11.29 -9.04
C TYR A 16 -4.34 11.45 -9.62
N VAL A 17 -4.11 10.97 -10.84
CA VAL A 17 -2.78 10.67 -11.36
C VAL A 17 -2.14 11.83 -12.13
N HIS A 18 -0.84 12.06 -11.92
CA HIS A 18 0.06 12.81 -12.81
C HIS A 18 1.34 11.96 -13.04
N PRO A 19 1.98 11.95 -14.23
CA PRO A 19 3.01 10.98 -14.60
C PRO A 19 4.40 11.13 -13.92
N SER A 20 4.56 11.96 -12.89
CA SER A 20 5.86 12.23 -12.25
C SER A 20 5.84 12.00 -10.72
N GLY A 21 5.84 10.74 -10.31
CA GLY A 21 5.95 10.39 -8.90
C GLY A 21 7.36 10.62 -8.33
N THR A 22 7.44 10.87 -7.03
CA THR A 22 8.68 11.17 -6.31
C THR A 22 9.21 9.97 -5.52
N GLY A 23 10.53 9.91 -5.31
CA GLY A 23 11.14 8.94 -4.40
C GLY A 23 10.86 9.25 -2.92
N THR A 24 11.28 8.34 -2.04
CA THR A 24 11.28 8.54 -0.60
C THR A 24 12.49 9.36 -0.13
N THR A 25 12.33 10.11 0.95
CA THR A 25 13.37 10.97 1.53
C THR A 25 13.91 10.36 2.82
N ARG A 26 14.92 10.98 3.44
CA ARG A 26 15.33 10.57 4.81
C ARG A 26 14.19 10.79 5.82
N VAL A 27 13.43 11.86 5.68
CA VAL A 27 12.30 12.20 6.55
C VAL A 27 11.22 11.12 6.45
N THR A 28 10.80 10.75 5.24
CA THR A 28 9.75 9.72 5.09
C THR A 28 10.21 8.34 5.53
N ARG A 29 11.50 8.00 5.34
CA ARG A 29 12.09 6.76 5.86
C ARG A 29 12.19 6.72 7.39
N ALA A 30 12.43 7.85 8.04
CA ALA A 30 12.43 7.95 9.50
C ALA A 30 11.00 7.87 10.06
N ALA A 31 10.04 8.55 9.42
CA ALA A 31 8.64 8.56 9.84
C ALA A 31 8.03 7.14 9.91
N VAL A 32 8.33 6.28 8.93
CA VAL A 32 7.80 4.91 8.94
C VAL A 32 8.42 3.99 10.01
N GLN A 33 9.55 4.37 10.63
CA GLN A 33 10.11 3.55 11.72
C GLN A 33 9.35 3.71 13.04
N VAL A 34 8.66 4.84 13.22
CA VAL A 34 7.91 5.15 14.45
C VAL A 34 6.40 5.10 14.26
N ALA A 35 5.93 4.99 13.02
CA ALA A 35 4.53 4.82 12.71
C ALA A 35 4.06 3.37 13.01
N PRO A 36 2.79 3.17 13.41
CA PRO A 36 2.24 1.83 13.53
C PRO A 36 2.27 1.12 12.18
N ALA A 37 2.68 -0.14 12.17
CA ALA A 37 2.65 -0.98 10.97
C ALA A 37 1.29 -1.67 10.84
N ALA A 38 0.70 -1.61 9.66
CA ALA A 38 -0.48 -2.40 9.34
C ALA A 38 -0.13 -3.90 9.35
N GLN A 39 -1.07 -4.75 9.77
CA GLN A 39 -0.94 -6.21 9.70
C GLN A 39 -1.24 -6.75 8.31
N SER A 40 -2.11 -6.07 7.55
CA SER A 40 -2.30 -6.33 6.12
C SER A 40 -2.46 -5.02 5.35
N ILE A 41 -2.05 -5.08 4.09
CA ILE A 41 -2.16 -3.96 3.15
C ILE A 41 -2.91 -4.45 1.92
N GLN A 42 -3.84 -3.62 1.47
CA GLN A 42 -4.59 -3.83 0.26
C GLN A 42 -4.35 -2.66 -0.70
N TRP A 43 -4.14 -3.00 -1.97
CA TRP A 43 -4.14 -2.06 -3.08
C TRP A 43 -5.24 -2.44 -4.08
N SER A 44 -5.98 -1.44 -4.52
CA SER A 44 -7.01 -1.59 -5.53
C SER A 44 -6.99 -0.41 -6.48
N TYR A 45 -7.34 -0.64 -7.74
CA TYR A 45 -7.50 0.44 -8.71
C TYR A 45 -8.72 0.22 -9.60
N ARG A 46 -9.27 1.33 -10.11
CA ARG A 46 -10.33 1.36 -11.11
C ARG A 46 -10.06 2.51 -12.09
N THR A 47 -10.08 2.23 -13.37
CA THR A 47 -9.90 3.25 -14.43
C THR A 47 -11.24 3.72 -14.98
N SER A 48 -11.26 4.88 -15.66
CA SER A 48 -12.42 5.37 -16.42
C SER A 48 -12.84 4.42 -17.54
N GLU A 49 -11.90 3.65 -18.07
CA GLU A 49 -12.09 2.66 -19.14
C GLU A 49 -12.64 1.31 -18.63
N GLY A 50 -12.83 1.18 -17.32
CA GLY A 50 -13.41 -0.01 -16.69
C GLY A 50 -12.39 -1.07 -16.27
N ALA A 51 -11.08 -0.86 -16.51
CA ALA A 51 -10.04 -1.73 -15.98
C ALA A 51 -10.00 -1.65 -14.45
N ARG A 52 -9.77 -2.80 -13.80
CA ARG A 52 -9.72 -2.89 -12.35
C ARG A 52 -8.72 -3.95 -11.89
N GLY A 53 -8.16 -3.72 -10.71
CA GLY A 53 -7.33 -4.72 -10.05
C GLY A 53 -7.43 -4.61 -8.54
N HIS A 54 -7.16 -5.73 -7.88
CA HIS A 54 -7.08 -5.80 -6.44
C HIS A 54 -5.94 -6.76 -6.06
N TRP A 55 -5.19 -6.38 -5.02
CA TRP A 55 -4.19 -7.22 -4.39
C TRP A 55 -4.22 -6.93 -2.89
N GLU A 56 -4.03 -7.98 -2.09
CA GLU A 56 -3.96 -7.88 -0.63
C GLU A 56 -2.94 -8.89 -0.12
N ALA A 57 -2.18 -8.50 0.91
CA ALA A 57 -1.32 -9.43 1.63
C ALA A 57 -1.13 -9.04 3.08
N PRO A 58 -0.70 -10.00 3.92
CA PRO A 58 -0.05 -9.70 5.18
C PRO A 58 1.14 -8.76 4.98
N ASN A 59 1.37 -7.90 5.97
CA ASN A 59 2.55 -7.05 6.09
C ASN A 59 3.36 -7.51 7.32
N PRO A 60 4.10 -8.62 7.21
CA PRO A 60 4.81 -9.18 8.35
C PRO A 60 5.90 -8.23 8.84
N ALA A 61 6.25 -8.31 10.12
CA ALA A 61 7.41 -7.57 10.63
C ALA A 61 8.68 -7.93 9.83
N PRO A 62 9.59 -6.98 9.58
CA PRO A 62 10.87 -7.27 8.95
C PRO A 62 11.66 -8.32 9.75
N VAL A 63 12.31 -9.23 9.05
CA VAL A 63 13.10 -10.32 9.67
C VAL A 63 14.47 -9.81 10.10
N GLY A 64 14.99 -10.33 11.23
CA GLY A 64 16.37 -10.10 11.65
C GLY A 64 16.69 -8.66 12.05
N GLY A 65 15.68 -7.91 12.53
CA GLY A 65 15.88 -6.52 12.94
C GLY A 65 16.04 -5.52 11.78
N ALA A 66 15.75 -5.95 10.54
CA ALA A 66 15.73 -5.04 9.41
C ALA A 66 14.73 -3.88 9.63
N PRO A 67 15.02 -2.67 9.14
CA PRO A 67 14.08 -1.56 9.22
C PRO A 67 12.86 -1.80 8.32
N TRP A 68 11.76 -1.11 8.62
CA TRP A 68 10.65 -1.00 7.70
C TRP A 68 11.06 -0.23 6.45
N ASP A 69 10.60 -0.66 5.27
CA ASP A 69 10.72 0.16 4.08
C ASP A 69 9.61 1.23 4.10
N ALA A 70 9.93 2.42 3.59
CA ALA A 70 8.93 3.44 3.30
C ALA A 70 8.20 3.09 2.00
N GLY A 71 7.13 2.30 2.13
CA GLY A 71 6.31 1.84 1.01
C GLY A 71 5.40 2.94 0.51
N HIS A 72 5.37 3.18 -0.80
CA HIS A 72 4.45 4.18 -1.36
C HIS A 72 3.01 3.69 -1.28
N MET A 73 2.08 4.56 -0.86
CA MET A 73 0.65 4.23 -0.95
C MET A 73 0.20 4.07 -2.41
N MET A 74 0.79 4.83 -3.32
CA MET A 74 0.55 4.77 -4.76
C MET A 74 1.90 4.53 -5.47
N PRO A 75 2.01 3.63 -6.45
CA PRO A 75 3.28 3.36 -7.11
C PRO A 75 3.94 4.64 -7.64
N ARG A 76 5.25 4.79 -7.45
CA ARG A 76 6.00 5.97 -7.94
C ARG A 76 5.81 6.15 -9.45
N ALA A 77 5.86 5.06 -10.22
CA ALA A 77 5.69 5.09 -11.67
C ALA A 77 4.28 5.54 -12.11
N ALA A 78 3.34 5.57 -11.16
CA ALA A 78 1.98 6.04 -11.33
C ALA A 78 1.73 7.41 -10.66
N GLY A 79 2.77 8.19 -10.33
CA GLY A 79 2.58 9.52 -9.73
C GLY A 79 2.64 9.57 -8.20
N GLY A 80 2.98 8.47 -7.54
CA GLY A 80 3.05 8.43 -6.08
C GLY A 80 4.03 9.43 -5.48
N ALA A 81 3.56 10.21 -4.49
CA ALA A 81 4.33 11.26 -3.83
C ALA A 81 5.11 10.74 -2.60
N GLY A 82 6.09 9.84 -2.80
CA GLY A 82 6.86 9.24 -1.70
C GLY A 82 7.70 10.19 -0.83
N HIS A 83 7.82 11.46 -1.22
CA HIS A 83 8.50 12.49 -0.42
C HIS A 83 7.62 13.04 0.71
N ILE A 84 6.30 12.76 0.68
CA ILE A 84 5.31 13.21 1.66
C ILE A 84 5.09 12.08 2.68
N PRO A 85 5.32 12.31 3.99
CA PRO A 85 5.18 11.29 5.04
C PRO A 85 3.80 10.60 5.05
N GLU A 86 2.73 11.34 4.80
CA GLU A 86 1.35 10.87 4.79
C GLU A 86 1.03 9.99 3.56
N ARG A 87 1.93 9.93 2.57
CA ARG A 87 1.77 9.15 1.33
C ARG A 87 2.65 7.90 1.31
N VAL A 88 3.32 7.61 2.41
CA VAL A 88 4.06 6.36 2.62
C VAL A 88 3.54 5.63 3.86
N LEU A 89 3.83 4.34 3.97
CA LEU A 89 3.51 3.54 5.13
C LEU A 89 4.64 2.56 5.48
N PRO A 90 4.71 2.07 6.74
CA PRO A 90 5.62 1.00 7.11
C PRO A 90 5.28 -0.28 6.35
N GLN A 91 6.14 -0.68 5.44
CA GLN A 91 5.96 -1.88 4.61
C GLN A 91 7.17 -2.80 4.77
N SER A 92 6.93 -4.09 4.94
CA SER A 92 8.03 -5.03 5.12
C SER A 92 8.91 -5.08 3.87
N PRO A 93 10.23 -5.28 3.99
CA PRO A 93 11.11 -5.40 2.83
C PRO A 93 10.64 -6.47 1.84
N ALA A 94 10.06 -7.58 2.33
CA ALA A 94 9.55 -8.63 1.48
C ALA A 94 8.40 -8.14 0.59
N VAL A 95 7.45 -7.39 1.17
CA VAL A 95 6.29 -6.86 0.44
C VAL A 95 6.71 -5.74 -0.50
N ASN A 96 7.50 -4.77 0.00
CA ASN A 96 7.88 -3.57 -0.75
C ASN A 96 8.80 -3.88 -1.94
N ARG A 97 9.70 -4.85 -1.78
CA ARG A 97 10.66 -5.23 -2.83
C ARG A 97 10.13 -6.37 -3.70
N GLY A 98 9.11 -7.08 -3.23
CA GLY A 98 8.45 -8.18 -3.93
C GLY A 98 9.30 -9.44 -4.00
N THR A 99 9.87 -9.88 -2.88
CA THR A 99 10.77 -11.04 -2.83
C THR A 99 9.98 -12.36 -2.89
N GLY A 100 9.72 -12.84 -4.11
CA GLY A 100 9.20 -14.19 -4.39
C GLY A 100 7.76 -14.46 -3.96
N GLY A 101 7.15 -15.52 -4.52
CA GLY A 101 5.80 -15.98 -4.20
C GLY A 101 4.73 -14.87 -4.28
N HIS A 102 3.87 -14.82 -3.27
CA HIS A 102 2.76 -13.85 -3.12
C HIS A 102 3.20 -12.38 -3.20
N TYR A 103 4.43 -12.06 -2.77
CA TYR A 103 4.96 -10.69 -2.86
C TYR A 103 5.52 -10.38 -4.26
N GLY A 104 5.87 -11.38 -5.05
CA GLY A 104 6.15 -11.22 -6.48
C GLY A 104 4.89 -10.78 -7.25
N GLU A 105 3.73 -11.28 -6.84
CA GLU A 105 2.43 -10.88 -7.39
C GLU A 105 2.11 -9.40 -7.10
N HIS A 106 2.55 -8.86 -5.95
CA HIS A 106 2.46 -7.42 -5.67
C HIS A 106 3.12 -6.59 -6.78
N ARG A 107 4.35 -6.96 -7.18
CA ARG A 107 5.09 -6.23 -8.22
C ARG A 107 4.43 -6.39 -9.59
N ALA A 108 3.83 -7.55 -9.87
CA ALA A 108 3.02 -7.73 -11.06
C ALA A 108 1.76 -6.85 -11.04
N HIS A 109 1.10 -6.76 -9.89
CA HIS A 109 -0.06 -5.90 -9.67
C HIS A 109 0.28 -4.41 -9.85
N GLU A 110 1.38 -3.92 -9.25
CA GLU A 110 1.86 -2.55 -9.43
C GLU A 110 2.17 -2.23 -10.91
N ARG A 111 2.79 -3.17 -11.64
CA ARG A 111 3.07 -3.01 -13.07
C ARG A 111 1.78 -2.94 -13.90
N SER A 112 0.83 -3.83 -13.62
CA SER A 112 -0.49 -3.82 -14.26
C SER A 112 -1.20 -2.50 -14.02
N MET A 113 -1.30 -2.07 -12.76
CA MET A 113 -1.86 -0.78 -12.37
C MET A 113 -1.18 0.38 -13.10
N THR A 114 0.16 0.40 -13.15
CA THR A 114 0.92 1.45 -13.86
C THR A 114 0.62 1.47 -15.37
N SER A 115 0.47 0.30 -15.99
CA SER A 115 0.10 0.19 -17.41
C SER A 115 -1.30 0.74 -17.67
N GLU A 116 -2.27 0.37 -16.83
CA GLU A 116 -3.66 0.83 -16.96
C GLU A 116 -3.78 2.34 -16.71
N ILE A 117 -3.04 2.86 -15.72
CA ILE A 117 -2.97 4.31 -15.42
C ILE A 117 -2.46 5.14 -16.60
N ARG A 118 -1.55 4.58 -17.42
CA ARG A 118 -1.01 5.29 -18.58
C ARG A 118 -1.95 5.34 -19.78
N ARG A 119 -2.94 4.43 -19.81
CA ARG A 119 -3.92 4.33 -20.90
C ARG A 119 -5.15 5.17 -20.60
N ALA A 120 -5.59 5.12 -19.34
CA ALA A 120 -6.82 5.75 -18.91
C ALA A 120 -6.73 7.27 -18.73
N GLU A 121 -7.81 7.97 -19.09
CA GLU A 121 -8.01 9.38 -18.80
C GLU A 121 -8.00 9.68 -17.29
N SER A 122 -8.53 8.75 -16.49
CA SER A 122 -8.46 8.84 -15.03
C SER A 122 -8.39 7.46 -14.37
N THR A 123 -7.74 7.40 -13.22
CA THR A 123 -7.68 6.20 -12.39
C THR A 123 -7.87 6.56 -10.93
N GLN A 124 -8.78 5.84 -10.29
CA GLN A 124 -8.92 5.83 -8.84
C GLN A 124 -8.04 4.72 -8.28
N VAL A 125 -7.07 5.08 -7.45
CA VAL A 125 -6.28 4.12 -6.66
C VAL A 125 -6.73 4.21 -5.21
N THR A 126 -6.96 3.06 -4.59
CA THR A 126 -7.34 2.94 -3.18
C THR A 126 -6.35 2.05 -2.46
N THR A 127 -5.72 2.60 -1.43
CA THR A 127 -4.83 1.85 -0.53
C THR A 127 -5.50 1.75 0.83
N THR A 128 -5.66 0.52 1.32
CA THR A 128 -6.29 0.24 2.61
C THR A 128 -5.29 -0.45 3.54
N GLN A 129 -5.15 0.08 4.74
CA GLN A 129 -4.32 -0.47 5.81
C GLN A 129 -5.20 -1.05 6.91
N TRP A 130 -4.91 -2.28 7.34
CA TRP A 130 -5.59 -2.94 8.45
C TRP A 130 -4.63 -3.13 9.61
N TYR A 131 -4.88 -2.44 10.73
CA TYR A 131 -4.03 -2.50 11.93
C TYR A 131 -4.44 -3.59 12.93
N VAL A 132 -5.60 -4.20 12.71
CA VAL A 132 -6.12 -5.33 13.47
C VAL A 132 -6.40 -6.48 12.50
N PRO A 133 -6.34 -7.75 12.95
CA PRO A 133 -6.68 -8.88 12.10
C PRO A 133 -8.10 -8.68 11.57
N ARG A 134 -8.29 -8.78 10.25
CA ARG A 134 -9.64 -8.75 9.68
C ARG A 134 -10.44 -9.90 10.28
N PRO A 135 -11.66 -9.68 10.79
CA PRO A 135 -12.59 -10.76 11.05
C PRO A 135 -12.73 -11.53 9.74
N ARG A 136 -12.22 -12.77 9.70
CA ARG A 136 -12.60 -13.70 8.65
C ARG A 136 -14.05 -14.04 8.93
N TYR A 137 -14.97 -13.40 8.22
CA TYR A 137 -16.31 -13.97 8.12
C TYR A 137 -16.10 -15.36 7.50
N GLY A 138 -16.42 -16.41 8.26
CA GLY A 138 -16.36 -17.78 7.79
C GLY A 138 -17.26 -18.00 6.57
N PRO A 139 -17.13 -19.15 5.89
CA PRO A 139 -17.97 -19.49 4.74
C PRO A 139 -19.47 -19.40 5.08
#